data_AF-A0A971WA90-F1
#
_entry.id   AF-A0A971WA90-F1
#
_cell.length_a   1.000
_cell.length_b   1.000
_cell.length_c   1.000
_cell.angle_alpha   90.00
_cell.angle_beta   90.00
_cell.angle_gamma   90.00
#
_symmetry.space_group_name_H-M   'P 1'
#
loop_
_entity.id
_entity.type
_entity.pdbx_description
1 polymer ?
#
loop_
_entity_poly.entity_id
_entity_poly.type
_entity_poly.pdbx_seq_one_letter_code
_entity_poly.pdbx_strand_id
1 'polypeptide(L)'
;MEGKKARKLPDVLTGEEREALLRQPNHKVPTGLRNLCILRLMLDTGITLSELLNLRPGDVDFKEGKIIIRKEDKQKNRTVWVGEETLDCLKAWCKISPQGEYLFCTLKGGQLDGRYIREMVKRLSKKAGIKKNIFPHTLRHTFAANLYRETKNIRLVQKALGHADISTTTIYTYLVETEPEELRLVFGNKRREKEISSLTEKPIPKAEQKSKKILPKYVFKCKCGEIVGRQMEKCPGCGEKIEVLLEKIKREFQRVNFGRCLPPAKD
;
A
#
# COMPACT_ATOMS: atom_id res chain seq x y z
N MET A 1 -19.17 -2.72 -36.33
CA MET A 1 -19.00 -3.66 -35.19
C MET A 1 -17.57 -3.50 -34.66
N GLU A 2 -17.36 -2.67 -33.63
CA GLU A 2 -16.04 -2.47 -33.04
C GLU A 2 -15.70 -3.65 -32.11
N GLY A 3 -14.61 -4.35 -32.44
CA GLY A 3 -14.11 -5.48 -31.67
C GLY A 3 -13.67 -5.06 -30.27
N LYS A 4 -14.36 -5.55 -29.23
CA LYS A 4 -13.93 -5.42 -27.84
C LYS A 4 -12.57 -6.11 -27.67
N LYS A 5 -11.50 -5.30 -27.51
CA LYS A 5 -10.14 -5.75 -27.20
C LYS A 5 -10.14 -6.62 -25.92
N ALA A 6 -9.46 -7.76 -25.97
CA ALA A 6 -9.23 -8.61 -24.80
C ALA A 6 -8.57 -7.81 -23.67
N ARG A 7 -9.10 -7.89 -22.45
CA ARG A 7 -8.56 -7.17 -21.29
C ARG A 7 -7.24 -7.82 -20.87
N LYS A 8 -6.12 -7.13 -21.13
CA LYS A 8 -4.80 -7.52 -20.63
C LYS A 8 -4.80 -7.46 -19.11
N LEU A 9 -4.24 -8.47 -18.44
CA LEU A 9 -4.02 -8.43 -16.99
C LEU A 9 -3.18 -7.19 -16.64
N PRO A 10 -3.49 -6.48 -15.54
CA PRO A 10 -2.75 -5.30 -15.16
C PRO A 10 -1.32 -5.66 -14.80
N ASP A 11 -0.37 -4.85 -15.27
CA ASP A 11 1.03 -4.98 -14.88
C ASP A 11 1.17 -4.75 -13.36
N VAL A 12 1.96 -5.59 -12.70
CA VAL A 12 2.38 -5.44 -11.29
C VAL A 12 3.89 -5.60 -11.18
N LEU A 13 4.50 -4.94 -10.18
CA LEU A 13 5.93 -5.05 -9.93
C LEU A 13 6.26 -6.33 -9.17
N THR A 14 7.39 -6.96 -9.50
CA THR A 14 8.03 -7.96 -8.64
C THR A 14 8.70 -7.29 -7.44
N GLY A 15 9.12 -8.08 -6.45
CA GLY A 15 9.91 -7.56 -5.32
C GLY A 15 11.22 -6.89 -5.77
N GLU A 16 11.90 -7.49 -6.74
CA GLU A 16 13.14 -6.93 -7.30
C GLU A 16 12.88 -5.61 -8.06
N GLU A 17 11.83 -5.56 -8.89
CA GLU A 17 11.47 -4.34 -9.62
C GLU A 17 11.05 -3.22 -8.65
N ARG A 18 10.33 -3.56 -7.57
CA ARG A 18 9.98 -2.62 -6.49
C ARG A 18 11.24 -2.00 -5.88
N GLU A 19 12.20 -2.83 -5.47
CA GLU A 19 13.44 -2.36 -4.85
C GLU A 19 14.31 -1.56 -5.85
N ALA A 20 14.39 -2.01 -7.10
CA ALA A 20 15.08 -1.28 -8.16
C ALA A 20 14.46 0.11 -8.38
N LEU A 21 13.13 0.22 -8.38
CA LEU A 21 12.41 1.49 -8.51
C LEU A 21 12.69 2.44 -7.34
N LEU A 22 12.64 1.93 -6.10
CA LEU A 22 12.85 2.73 -4.89
C LEU A 22 14.28 3.27 -4.75
N ARG A 23 15.28 2.66 -5.41
CA ARG A 23 16.67 3.16 -5.44
C ARG A 23 16.91 4.32 -6.40
N GLN A 24 15.98 4.61 -7.31
CA GLN A 24 16.21 5.58 -8.39
C GLN A 24 16.23 7.07 -7.98
N PRO A 25 15.38 7.54 -7.04
CA PRO A 25 15.41 8.92 -6.60
C PRO A 25 16.71 9.26 -5.85
N ASN A 26 17.34 10.38 -6.19
CA ASN A 26 18.48 10.90 -5.43
C ASN A 26 17.97 11.59 -4.15
N HIS A 27 18.00 10.89 -3.01
CA HIS A 27 17.50 11.44 -1.73
C HIS A 27 18.35 12.60 -1.17
N LYS A 28 19.51 12.91 -1.75
CA LYS A 28 20.35 14.06 -1.33
C LYS A 28 19.78 15.41 -1.79
N VAL A 29 18.83 15.41 -2.73
CA VAL A 29 18.16 16.63 -3.21
C VAL A 29 16.69 16.63 -2.77
N PRO A 30 16.09 17.79 -2.43
CA PRO A 30 14.73 17.85 -1.90
C PRO A 30 13.67 17.18 -2.79
N THR A 31 13.74 17.39 -4.10
CA THR A 31 12.80 16.78 -5.05
C THR A 31 12.95 15.26 -5.14
N GLY A 32 14.17 14.74 -4.96
CA GLY A 32 14.44 13.31 -4.97
C GLY A 32 13.97 12.63 -3.69
N LEU A 33 14.19 13.25 -2.52
CA LEU A 33 13.62 12.77 -1.26
C LEU A 33 12.08 12.76 -1.31
N ARG A 34 11.47 13.85 -1.78
CA ARG A 34 10.01 13.91 -1.99
C ARG A 34 9.51 12.76 -2.86
N ASN A 35 10.15 12.53 -4.00
CA ASN A 35 9.75 11.48 -4.95
C ASN A 35 9.93 10.08 -4.35
N LEU A 36 10.99 9.85 -3.56
CA LEU A 36 11.17 8.59 -2.83
C LEU A 36 10.00 8.33 -1.87
N CYS A 37 9.64 9.33 -1.06
CA CYS A 37 8.55 9.16 -0.09
C CYS A 37 7.20 8.98 -0.77
N ILE A 38 6.97 9.63 -1.92
CA ILE A 38 5.78 9.40 -2.75
C ILE A 38 5.74 7.94 -3.21
N LEU A 39 6.80 7.44 -3.85
CA LEU A 39 6.85 6.05 -4.36
C LEU A 39 6.62 5.04 -3.24
N ARG A 40 7.32 5.23 -2.11
CA ARG A 40 7.20 4.38 -0.93
C ARG A 40 5.76 4.36 -0.40
N LEU A 41 5.16 5.54 -0.18
CA LEU A 41 3.79 5.62 0.32
C LEU A 41 2.78 4.95 -0.63
N MET A 42 2.95 5.13 -1.95
CA MET A 42 2.10 4.48 -2.95
C MET A 42 2.20 2.96 -2.92
N LEU A 43 3.41 2.43 -2.77
CA LEU A 43 3.67 0.98 -2.73
C LEU A 43 3.24 0.33 -1.40
N ASP A 44 3.26 1.08 -0.30
CA ASP A 44 2.94 0.55 1.03
C ASP A 44 1.47 0.69 1.43
N THR A 45 0.73 1.61 0.81
CA THR A 45 -0.67 1.88 1.19
C THR A 45 -1.65 1.72 0.04
N GLY A 46 -1.16 1.63 -1.19
CA GLY A 46 -1.98 1.63 -2.39
C GLY A 46 -2.79 2.91 -2.57
N ILE A 47 -2.42 4.04 -1.94
CA ILE A 47 -3.12 5.33 -2.08
C ILE A 47 -3.36 5.70 -3.55
N THR A 48 -4.52 6.28 -3.88
CA THR A 48 -4.77 6.77 -5.25
C THR A 48 -3.97 8.05 -5.52
N LEU A 49 -3.81 8.41 -6.79
CA LEU A 49 -3.15 9.66 -7.16
C LEU A 49 -3.88 10.89 -6.58
N SER A 50 -5.21 10.94 -6.64
CA SER A 50 -5.97 12.07 -6.09
C SER A 50 -5.88 12.15 -4.56
N GLU A 51 -5.89 11.01 -3.87
CA GLU A 51 -5.70 10.96 -2.41
C GLU A 51 -4.30 11.45 -2.03
N LEU A 52 -3.27 11.01 -2.76
CA LEU A 52 -1.88 11.44 -2.55
C LEU A 52 -1.72 12.96 -2.71
N LEU A 53 -2.28 13.54 -3.76
CA LEU A 53 -2.16 14.97 -4.06
C LEU A 53 -2.87 15.86 -3.04
N ASN A 54 -3.86 15.34 -2.32
CA ASN A 54 -4.65 16.07 -1.32
C ASN A 54 -4.28 15.72 0.12
N LEU A 55 -3.30 14.84 0.33
CA LEU A 55 -2.85 14.46 1.66
C LEU A 55 -2.20 15.65 2.35
N ARG A 56 -2.56 15.93 3.62
CA ARG A 56 -2.02 17.07 4.38
C ARG A 56 -1.06 16.62 5.49
N PRO A 57 -0.16 17.49 5.98
CA PRO A 57 0.76 17.11 7.06
C PRO A 57 0.06 16.59 8.32
N GLY A 58 -1.06 17.22 8.70
CA GLY A 58 -1.86 16.81 9.87
C GLY A 58 -2.62 15.49 9.73
N ASP A 59 -2.62 14.86 8.55
CA ASP A 59 -3.22 13.54 8.35
C ASP A 59 -2.29 12.40 8.79
N VAL A 60 -1.02 12.70 9.07
CA VAL A 60 0.01 11.71 9.40
C VAL A 60 0.27 11.73 10.90
N ASP A 61 -0.08 10.63 11.56
CA ASP A 61 0.36 10.34 12.92
C ASP A 61 1.70 9.60 12.89
N PHE A 62 2.77 10.34 13.11
CA PHE A 62 4.13 9.82 13.13
C PHE A 62 4.44 8.94 14.35
N LYS A 63 3.62 8.96 15.39
CA LYS A 63 3.80 8.12 16.58
C LYS A 63 3.18 6.75 16.38
N GLU A 64 1.95 6.72 15.87
CA GLU A 64 1.23 5.46 15.63
C GLU A 64 1.49 4.84 14.25
N GLY A 65 2.15 5.57 13.35
CA GLY A 65 2.39 5.11 11.98
C GLY A 65 1.14 5.08 11.13
N LYS A 66 0.22 6.00 11.40
CA LYS A 66 -1.15 6.00 10.89
C LYS A 66 -1.37 7.19 9.97
N ILE A 67 -2.03 6.98 8.84
CA ILE A 67 -2.37 8.04 7.89
C ILE A 67 -3.88 8.03 7.63
N ILE A 68 -4.51 9.19 7.78
CA ILE A 68 -5.93 9.39 7.51
C ILE A 68 -6.11 9.86 6.07
N ILE A 69 -6.71 9.02 5.24
CA ILE A 69 -7.07 9.36 3.86
C ILE A 69 -8.45 9.98 3.86
N ARG A 70 -8.50 11.29 3.65
CA ARG A 70 -9.75 12.05 3.59
C ARG A 70 -10.52 11.77 2.29
N LYS A 71 -11.84 11.69 2.43
CA LYS A 71 -12.81 11.69 1.33
C LYS A 71 -13.71 12.91 1.46
N GLU A 72 -14.40 13.24 0.37
CA GLU A 72 -15.40 14.31 0.33
C GLU A 72 -16.47 14.10 1.41
N ASP A 73 -16.96 12.87 1.50
CA ASP A 73 -17.74 12.41 2.65
C ASP A 73 -16.81 11.93 3.77
N LYS A 74 -16.81 12.67 4.89
CA LYS A 74 -16.00 12.35 6.08
C LYS A 74 -16.28 10.95 6.64
N GLN A 75 -17.49 10.42 6.47
CA GLN A 75 -17.83 9.07 6.93
C GLN A 75 -17.11 7.97 6.12
N LYS A 76 -16.61 8.32 4.93
CA LYS A 76 -15.85 7.42 4.04
C LYS A 76 -14.34 7.57 4.19
N ASN A 77 -13.87 8.37 5.16
CA ASN A 77 -12.44 8.43 5.47
C ASN A 77 -11.92 7.04 5.78
N ARG A 78 -10.75 6.70 5.23
CA ARG A 78 -10.09 5.43 5.56
C ARG A 78 -8.77 5.69 6.25
N THR A 79 -8.42 4.81 7.16
CA THR A 79 -7.12 4.80 7.82
C THR A 79 -6.24 3.77 7.14
N VAL A 80 -4.99 4.15 6.85
CA VAL A 80 -3.94 3.23 6.42
C VAL A 80 -2.79 3.29 7.43
N TRP A 81 -2.05 2.18 7.53
CA TRP A 81 -0.87 2.07 8.37
C TRP A 81 0.35 1.93 7.49
N VAL A 82 1.47 2.50 7.94
CA VAL A 82 2.74 2.48 7.22
C VAL A 82 3.85 1.94 8.12
N GLY A 83 4.80 1.24 7.51
CA GLY A 83 5.99 0.75 8.20
C GLY A 83 6.98 1.86 8.56
N GLU A 84 7.93 1.51 9.42
CA GLU A 84 9.00 2.42 9.91
C GLU A 84 9.75 3.09 8.76
N GLU A 85 10.14 2.33 7.75
CA GLU A 85 10.85 2.84 6.58
C GLU A 85 10.10 3.96 5.83
N THR A 86 8.77 3.90 5.80
CA THR A 86 7.92 4.92 5.18
C THR A 86 7.80 6.12 6.08
N LEU A 87 7.64 5.89 7.39
CA LEU A 87 7.60 6.96 8.38
C LEU A 87 8.90 7.76 8.40
N ASP A 88 10.04 7.10 8.33
CA ASP A 88 11.33 7.77 8.35
C ASP A 88 11.54 8.62 7.10
N CYS A 89 11.11 8.13 5.94
CA CYS A 89 11.08 8.94 4.72
C CYS A 89 10.18 10.17 4.91
N LEU A 90 8.95 9.98 5.40
CA LEU A 90 8.00 11.07 5.61
C LEU A 90 8.52 12.10 6.63
N LYS A 91 9.14 11.65 7.74
CA LYS A 91 9.79 12.52 8.73
C LYS A 91 10.92 13.32 8.09
N ALA A 92 11.78 12.68 7.30
CA ALA A 92 12.87 13.33 6.61
C ALA A 92 12.36 14.39 5.63
N TRP A 93 11.30 14.08 4.88
CA TRP A 93 10.65 15.03 3.99
C TRP A 93 10.03 16.21 4.75
N CYS A 94 9.27 15.98 5.82
CA CYS A 94 8.63 17.04 6.62
C CYS A 94 9.63 18.03 7.25
N LYS A 95 10.87 17.60 7.50
CA LYS A 95 11.94 18.49 8.01
C LYS A 95 12.37 19.55 7.00
N ILE A 96 12.28 19.25 5.69
CA ILE A 96 12.77 20.11 4.61
C ILE A 96 11.66 20.65 3.72
N SER A 97 10.44 20.10 3.83
CA SER A 97 9.31 20.50 3.01
C SER A 97 8.90 21.93 3.35
N PRO A 98 8.57 22.77 2.35
CA PRO A 98 7.91 24.04 2.60
C PRO A 98 6.65 23.84 3.46
N GLN A 99 6.46 24.74 4.44
CA GLN A 99 5.22 24.76 5.21
C GLN A 99 4.05 25.10 4.28
N GLY A 100 2.97 24.33 4.36
CA GLY A 100 1.84 24.50 3.47
C GLY A 100 0.71 23.51 3.72
N GLU A 101 -0.31 23.57 2.87
CA GLU A 101 -1.52 22.76 3.02
C GLU A 101 -1.28 21.28 2.70
N TYR A 102 -0.42 20.99 1.71
CA TYR A 102 -0.20 19.65 1.18
C TYR A 102 1.07 19.03 1.74
N LEU A 103 0.99 17.76 2.14
CA LEU A 103 2.14 16.98 2.59
C LEU A 103 3.21 16.90 1.49
N PHE A 104 2.78 16.61 0.27
CA PHE A 104 3.66 16.64 -0.90
C PHE A 104 3.35 17.87 -1.76
N CYS A 105 4.27 18.81 -1.76
CA CYS A 105 4.13 20.09 -2.43
C CYS A 105 5.30 20.35 -3.40
N THR A 106 5.12 21.37 -4.24
CA THR A 106 6.20 21.96 -5.04
C THR A 106 7.25 22.62 -4.12
N LEU A 107 8.42 22.99 -4.66
CA LEU A 107 9.42 23.72 -3.86
C LEU A 107 8.93 25.10 -3.40
N LYS A 108 7.84 25.61 -3.97
CA LYS A 108 7.17 26.86 -3.58
C LYS A 108 5.98 26.63 -2.62
N GLY A 109 5.73 25.39 -2.19
CA GLY A 109 4.63 25.04 -1.28
C GLY A 109 3.26 24.78 -1.92
N GLY A 110 3.09 25.06 -3.23
CA GLY A 110 1.84 24.77 -3.95
C GLY A 110 1.61 23.28 -4.20
N GLN A 111 0.37 22.90 -4.54
CA GLN A 111 0.00 21.51 -4.87
C GLN A 111 0.83 20.95 -6.02
N LEU A 112 1.16 19.66 -5.97
CA LEU A 112 1.77 18.97 -7.10
C LEU A 112 0.76 18.71 -8.22
N ASP A 113 1.22 18.77 -9.47
CA ASP A 113 0.44 18.33 -10.61
C ASP A 113 0.45 16.79 -10.70
N GLY A 114 -0.71 16.17 -10.87
CA GLY A 114 -0.82 14.74 -11.13
C GLY A 114 -0.08 14.28 -12.39
N ARG A 115 0.06 15.14 -13.41
CA ARG A 115 0.88 14.88 -14.60
C ARG A 115 2.36 14.74 -14.24
N TYR A 116 2.86 15.60 -13.35
CA TYR A 116 4.23 15.48 -12.85
C TYR A 116 4.46 14.13 -12.17
N ILE A 117 3.53 13.66 -11.33
CA ILE A 117 3.66 12.35 -10.67
C ILE A 117 3.67 11.20 -11.68
N ARG A 118 2.77 11.22 -12.67
CA ARG A 118 2.72 10.20 -13.73
C ARG A 118 4.03 10.11 -14.51
N GLU A 119 4.57 11.25 -14.94
CA GLU A 119 5.84 11.30 -15.66
C GLU A 119 7.03 10.94 -14.78
N MET A 120 7.00 11.32 -13.49
CA MET A 120 8.01 10.95 -12.51
C MET A 120 8.08 9.42 -12.33
N VAL A 121 6.94 8.76 -12.11
CA VAL A 121 6.88 7.29 -11.99
C VAL A 121 7.39 6.61 -13.26
N LYS A 122 6.93 7.06 -14.44
CA LYS A 122 7.35 6.50 -15.73
C LYS A 122 8.86 6.64 -15.95
N ARG A 123 9.41 7.83 -15.70
CA ARG A 123 10.84 8.11 -15.86
C ARG A 123 11.71 7.28 -14.91
N LEU A 124 11.32 7.18 -13.64
CA LEU A 124 12.07 6.38 -12.66
C LEU A 124 11.98 4.89 -12.96
N SER A 125 10.84 4.40 -13.44
CA SER A 125 10.68 2.99 -13.83
C SER A 125 11.56 2.62 -15.01
N LYS A 126 11.66 3.49 -16.02
CA LYS A 126 12.62 3.33 -17.12
C LYS A 126 14.06 3.32 -16.62
N LYS A 127 14.41 4.23 -15.71
CA LYS A 127 15.76 4.30 -15.11
C LYS A 127 16.10 3.04 -14.30
N ALA A 128 15.11 2.42 -13.67
CA ALA A 128 15.23 1.15 -12.97
C ALA A 128 15.35 -0.07 -13.90
N GLY A 129 15.31 0.09 -15.22
CA GLY A 129 15.36 -1.01 -16.18
C GLY A 129 14.05 -1.80 -16.31
N ILE A 130 12.94 -1.28 -15.76
CA ILE A 130 11.64 -1.96 -15.79
C ILE A 130 11.04 -1.79 -17.18
N LYS A 131 10.85 -2.91 -17.90
CA LYS A 131 10.30 -2.91 -19.27
C LYS A 131 8.80 -2.66 -19.31
N LYS A 132 8.09 -2.92 -18.20
CA LYS A 132 6.64 -2.71 -18.05
C LYS A 132 6.32 -1.21 -18.05
N ASN A 133 5.11 -0.86 -18.48
CA ASN A 133 4.68 0.54 -18.47
C ASN A 133 4.07 0.89 -17.11
N ILE A 134 4.88 1.45 -16.21
CA ILE A 134 4.49 1.69 -14.82
C ILE A 134 3.88 3.09 -14.65
N PHE A 135 2.72 3.13 -14.01
CA PHE A 135 2.01 4.34 -13.63
C PHE A 135 1.54 4.29 -12.18
N PRO A 136 1.00 5.40 -11.61
CA PRO A 136 0.44 5.40 -10.27
C PRO A 136 -0.54 4.25 -9.96
N HIS A 137 -1.41 3.88 -10.91
CA HIS A 137 -2.33 2.75 -10.73
C HIS A 137 -1.61 1.40 -10.67
N THR A 138 -0.50 1.22 -11.41
CA THR A 138 0.35 0.02 -11.34
C THR A 138 0.95 -0.18 -9.94
N LEU A 139 1.39 0.90 -9.29
CA LEU A 139 1.90 0.83 -7.91
C LEU A 139 0.80 0.39 -6.93
N ARG A 140 -0.42 0.90 -7.12
CA ARG A 140 -1.59 0.48 -6.35
C ARG A 140 -1.95 -0.99 -6.62
N HIS A 141 -1.90 -1.45 -7.87
CA HIS A 141 -2.10 -2.86 -8.20
C HIS A 141 -1.04 -3.76 -7.56
N THR A 142 0.21 -3.30 -7.53
CA THR A 142 1.33 -4.00 -6.87
C THR A 142 1.06 -4.15 -5.37
N PHE A 143 0.65 -3.07 -4.68
CA PHE A 143 0.26 -3.14 -3.27
C PHE A 143 -0.86 -4.16 -3.05
N ALA A 144 -1.92 -4.09 -3.86
CA ALA A 144 -3.08 -4.97 -3.74
C ALA A 144 -2.73 -6.45 -3.97
N ALA A 145 -1.91 -6.74 -4.99
CA ALA A 145 -1.45 -8.09 -5.28
C ALA A 145 -0.58 -8.65 -4.15
N ASN A 146 0.33 -7.83 -3.59
CA ASN A 146 1.17 -8.25 -2.45
C ASN A 146 0.32 -8.52 -1.20
N LEU A 147 -0.59 -7.59 -0.87
CA LEU A 147 -1.50 -7.76 0.27
C LEU A 147 -2.37 -9.01 0.12
N TYR A 148 -2.85 -9.30 -1.09
CA TYR A 148 -3.60 -10.53 -1.35
C TYR A 148 -2.70 -11.77 -1.24
N ARG A 149 -1.47 -11.72 -1.74
CA ARG A 149 -0.51 -12.83 -1.64
C ARG A 149 -0.22 -13.21 -0.19
N GLU A 150 -0.09 -12.22 0.69
CA GLU A 150 0.17 -12.40 2.12
C GLU A 150 -1.07 -12.86 2.90
N THR A 151 -2.22 -12.27 2.63
CA THR A 151 -3.43 -12.49 3.46
C THR A 151 -4.39 -13.53 2.91
N LYS A 152 -4.30 -13.84 1.60
CA LYS A 152 -5.27 -14.64 0.84
C LYS A 152 -6.72 -14.19 1.04
N ASN A 153 -6.94 -12.92 1.41
CA ASN A 153 -8.25 -12.41 1.78
C ASN A 153 -8.62 -11.17 0.95
N ILE A 154 -9.50 -11.39 -0.02
CA ILE A 154 -9.91 -10.34 -0.96
C ILE A 154 -10.66 -9.18 -0.29
N ARG A 155 -11.38 -9.45 0.80
CA ARG A 155 -12.11 -8.41 1.55
C ARG A 155 -11.17 -7.47 2.29
N LEU A 156 -10.03 -7.97 2.78
CA LEU A 156 -8.99 -7.11 3.37
C LEU A 156 -8.39 -6.18 2.31
N VAL A 157 -8.16 -6.68 1.09
CA VAL A 157 -7.69 -5.89 -0.04
C VAL A 157 -8.69 -4.79 -0.39
N GLN A 158 -9.99 -5.12 -0.49
CA GLN A 158 -11.05 -4.12 -0.76
C GLN A 158 -11.06 -3.01 0.28
N LYS A 159 -11.02 -3.38 1.57
CA LYS A 159 -11.04 -2.44 2.67
C LYS A 159 -9.80 -1.54 2.67
N ALA A 160 -8.62 -2.10 2.42
CA ALA A 160 -7.36 -1.35 2.34
C ALA A 160 -7.36 -0.35 1.17
N LEU A 161 -7.90 -0.77 0.03
CA LEU A 161 -8.01 0.08 -1.16
C LEU A 161 -9.15 1.11 -1.06
N GLY A 162 -10.16 0.88 -0.21
CA GLY A 162 -11.32 1.76 -0.08
C GLY A 162 -12.20 1.82 -1.34
N HIS A 163 -12.24 0.73 -2.11
CA HIS A 163 -13.11 0.61 -3.27
C HIS A 163 -14.52 0.19 -2.83
N ALA A 164 -15.55 0.85 -3.38
CA ALA A 164 -16.94 0.43 -3.22
C ALA A 164 -17.32 -0.71 -4.20
N ASP A 165 -16.54 -0.91 -5.27
CA ASP A 165 -16.88 -1.81 -6.38
C ASP A 165 -15.92 -3.01 -6.46
N ILE A 166 -16.51 -4.22 -6.50
CA ILE A 166 -15.86 -5.53 -6.45
C ILE A 166 -15.09 -5.83 -7.75
N SER A 167 -15.48 -5.21 -8.87
CA SER A 167 -15.01 -5.54 -10.22
C SER A 167 -13.50 -5.37 -10.46
N THR A 168 -12.83 -4.45 -9.75
CA THR A 168 -11.36 -4.27 -9.83
C THR A 168 -10.60 -5.16 -8.85
N THR A 169 -11.29 -5.83 -7.92
CA THR A 169 -10.65 -6.64 -6.89
C THR A 169 -10.51 -8.09 -7.34
N THR A 170 -11.48 -8.61 -8.09
CA THR A 170 -11.42 -9.97 -8.66
C THR A 170 -10.19 -10.18 -9.56
N ILE A 171 -9.64 -9.13 -10.15
CA ILE A 171 -8.42 -9.23 -10.96
C ILE A 171 -7.22 -9.72 -10.13
N TYR A 172 -7.18 -9.45 -8.81
CA TYR A 172 -6.06 -9.85 -7.96
C TYR A 172 -6.07 -11.32 -7.55
N THR A 173 -7.23 -11.97 -7.53
CA THR A 173 -7.29 -13.42 -7.30
C THR A 173 -6.58 -14.14 -8.43
N TYR A 174 -6.89 -13.76 -9.68
CA TYR A 174 -6.22 -14.30 -10.86
C TYR A 174 -4.72 -13.98 -10.89
N LEU A 175 -4.27 -12.77 -10.52
CA LEU A 175 -2.85 -12.42 -10.52
C LEU A 175 -1.97 -13.22 -9.54
N VAL A 176 -2.57 -13.84 -8.51
CA VAL A 176 -1.85 -14.55 -7.46
C VAL A 176 -2.07 -16.07 -7.51
N GLU A 177 -3.18 -16.54 -8.08
CA GLU A 177 -3.56 -17.96 -8.07
C GLU A 177 -3.16 -18.73 -9.33
N THR A 178 -2.68 -18.10 -10.41
CA THR A 178 -2.42 -18.84 -11.67
C THR A 178 -0.95 -18.96 -12.05
N GLU A 179 -0.53 -20.21 -12.27
CA GLU A 179 0.57 -20.56 -13.19
C GLU A 179 0.24 -20.01 -14.59
N PRO A 180 1.22 -19.49 -15.37
CA PRO A 180 0.97 -18.81 -16.65
C PRO A 180 0.15 -19.62 -17.68
N GLU A 181 0.22 -20.95 -17.62
CA GLU A 181 -0.50 -21.84 -18.54
C GLU A 181 -2.01 -21.92 -18.26
N GLU A 182 -2.44 -21.77 -17.01
CA GLU A 182 -3.86 -21.85 -16.64
C GLU A 182 -4.64 -20.57 -17.03
N LEU A 183 -3.98 -19.41 -17.06
CA LEU A 183 -4.56 -18.16 -17.58
C LEU A 183 -4.93 -18.27 -19.07
N ARG A 184 -4.19 -19.08 -19.83
CA ARG A 184 -4.50 -19.38 -21.24
C ARG A 184 -5.76 -20.23 -21.37
N LEU A 185 -6.09 -21.07 -20.39
CA LEU A 185 -7.32 -21.88 -20.40
C LEU A 185 -8.57 -21.05 -20.06
N VAL A 186 -8.46 -20.12 -19.10
CA VAL A 186 -9.59 -19.27 -18.66
C VAL A 186 -9.89 -18.14 -19.66
N PHE A 187 -8.86 -17.51 -20.23
CA PHE A 187 -9.05 -16.38 -21.16
C PHE A 187 -8.84 -16.74 -22.64
N GLY A 188 -8.43 -17.98 -22.96
CA GLY A 188 -8.03 -18.39 -24.30
C GLY A 188 -8.98 -19.27 -25.09
N ASN A 189 -10.20 -19.59 -24.61
CA ASN A 189 -11.15 -20.36 -25.45
C ASN A 189 -12.60 -19.85 -25.39
N LYS A 190 -13.06 -19.35 -26.54
CA LYS A 190 -14.33 -18.64 -26.81
C LYS A 190 -15.62 -19.48 -26.76
N ARG A 191 -15.63 -20.68 -26.19
CA ARG A 191 -16.83 -21.53 -26.13
C ARG A 191 -16.94 -22.12 -24.75
N ARG A 192 -17.66 -21.42 -23.84
CA ARG A 192 -18.34 -22.00 -22.65
C ARG A 192 -18.95 -20.96 -21.69
N GLU A 193 -19.23 -19.72 -22.13
CA GLU A 193 -19.95 -18.73 -21.30
C GLU A 193 -21.35 -19.21 -20.86
N LYS A 194 -21.96 -20.17 -21.57
CA LYS A 194 -23.24 -20.78 -21.17
C LYS A 194 -23.12 -21.91 -20.12
N GLU A 195 -21.95 -22.52 -19.93
CA GLU A 195 -21.76 -23.58 -18.92
C GLU A 195 -21.31 -23.03 -17.55
N ILE A 196 -20.62 -21.88 -17.51
CA ILE A 196 -20.15 -21.28 -16.24
C ILE A 196 -21.33 -20.66 -15.45
N SER A 197 -22.37 -20.18 -16.13
CA SER A 197 -23.60 -19.71 -15.48
C SER A 197 -24.38 -20.83 -14.79
N SER A 198 -24.21 -22.09 -15.19
CA SER A 198 -24.87 -23.25 -14.57
C SER A 198 -24.05 -23.90 -13.45
N LEU A 199 -22.80 -23.47 -13.21
CA LEU A 199 -21.93 -24.02 -12.18
C LEU A 199 -21.89 -23.19 -10.88
N THR A 200 -22.58 -22.04 -10.84
CA THR A 200 -22.68 -21.19 -9.63
C THR A 200 -23.88 -21.50 -8.73
N GLU A 201 -24.65 -22.56 -9.00
CA GLU A 201 -25.79 -22.99 -8.16
C GLU A 201 -25.43 -24.17 -7.24
N LYS A 202 -24.35 -24.06 -6.47
CA LYS A 202 -24.23 -24.88 -5.25
C LYS A 202 -24.34 -24.00 -4.02
N PRO A 203 -25.32 -24.26 -3.13
CA PRO A 203 -25.47 -23.47 -1.91
C PRO A 203 -24.24 -23.70 -1.04
N ILE A 204 -23.58 -22.60 -0.68
CA ILE A 204 -22.52 -22.59 0.32
C ILE A 204 -23.16 -23.07 1.64
N PRO A 205 -22.67 -24.15 2.28
CA PRO A 205 -23.27 -24.67 3.50
C PRO A 205 -23.33 -23.61 4.59
N LYS A 206 -24.51 -23.46 5.20
CA LYS A 206 -24.75 -22.55 6.32
C LYS A 206 -24.07 -23.07 7.58
N ALA A 207 -23.24 -22.19 8.15
CA ALA A 207 -22.87 -22.07 9.56
C ALA A 207 -21.95 -23.15 10.16
N GLU A 208 -20.74 -22.71 10.55
CA GLU A 208 -20.48 -22.54 11.98
C GLU A 208 -19.98 -21.11 12.24
N GLN A 209 -20.89 -20.30 12.79
CA GLN A 209 -20.55 -19.09 13.51
C GLN A 209 -19.92 -19.49 14.84
N LYS A 210 -18.59 -19.46 14.95
CA LYS A 210 -17.92 -19.24 16.23
C LYS A 210 -16.89 -18.13 16.06
N SER A 211 -17.31 -16.97 16.55
CA SER A 211 -16.51 -15.89 17.12
C SER A 211 -14.98 -16.08 17.12
N LYS A 212 -14.28 -15.17 16.45
CA LYS A 212 -13.33 -14.23 17.09
C LYS A 212 -12.87 -13.18 16.08
N LYS A 213 -13.05 -11.92 16.47
CA LYS A 213 -12.52 -10.71 15.80
C LYS A 213 -11.02 -10.88 15.52
N ILE A 214 -10.62 -10.98 14.26
CA ILE A 214 -9.20 -10.85 13.88
C ILE A 214 -9.12 -9.89 12.69
N LEU A 215 -8.95 -8.60 13.03
CA LEU A 215 -8.27 -7.64 12.16
C LEU A 215 -6.78 -7.74 12.51
N PRO A 216 -5.84 -7.81 11.56
CA PRO A 216 -4.42 -7.90 11.90
C PRO A 216 -3.97 -6.57 12.50
N LYS A 217 -3.87 -6.52 13.83
CA LYS A 217 -3.30 -5.43 14.62
C LYS A 217 -1.78 -5.61 14.66
N TYR A 218 -1.07 -4.82 13.85
CA TYR A 218 0.37 -4.56 13.90
C TYR A 218 1.31 -5.75 13.62
N VAL A 219 2.27 -5.49 12.72
CA VAL A 219 3.38 -6.36 12.33
C VAL A 219 4.67 -5.60 12.65
N PHE A 220 5.64 -6.20 13.32
CA PHE A 220 6.93 -5.58 13.62
C PHE A 220 8.08 -6.53 13.31
N LYS A 221 9.26 -5.97 13.01
CA LYS A 221 10.46 -6.74 12.68
C LYS A 221 11.22 -7.12 13.95
N CYS A 222 11.40 -8.41 14.20
CA CYS A 222 12.24 -8.91 15.28
C CYS A 222 13.73 -8.62 15.00
N LYS A 223 14.56 -8.58 16.06
CA LYS A 223 16.02 -8.39 15.92
C LYS A 223 16.69 -9.49 15.09
N CYS A 224 16.09 -10.67 14.99
CA CYS A 224 16.56 -11.75 14.11
C CYS A 224 16.20 -11.56 12.63
N GLY A 225 15.48 -10.50 12.26
CA GLY A 225 15.09 -10.20 10.88
C GLY A 225 13.69 -10.67 10.51
N GLU A 226 13.09 -11.56 11.31
CA GLU A 226 11.74 -12.09 11.06
C GLU A 226 10.63 -11.07 11.30
N ILE A 227 9.59 -11.19 10.48
CA ILE A 227 8.40 -10.34 10.57
C ILE A 227 7.39 -11.01 11.49
N VAL A 228 7.05 -10.35 12.60
CA VAL A 228 6.19 -10.96 13.63
C VAL A 228 4.92 -10.17 13.86
N GLY A 229 3.79 -10.87 13.79
CA GLY A 229 2.48 -10.33 14.12
C GLY A 229 2.21 -10.34 15.62
N ARG A 230 1.49 -9.34 16.13
CA ARG A 230 1.15 -9.23 17.57
C ARG A 230 0.30 -10.40 18.11
N GLN A 231 -0.25 -11.24 17.24
CA GLN A 231 -1.04 -12.43 17.60
C GLN A 231 -0.20 -13.70 17.74
N MET A 232 1.10 -13.65 17.44
CA MET A 232 2.00 -14.78 17.63
C MET A 232 2.49 -14.85 19.08
N GLU A 233 2.64 -16.05 19.63
CA GLU A 233 3.18 -16.23 20.98
C GLU A 233 4.70 -16.02 21.04
N LYS A 234 5.40 -16.41 19.96
CA LYS A 234 6.86 -16.34 19.81
C LYS A 234 7.24 -15.94 18.39
N CYS A 235 8.42 -15.33 18.26
CA CYS A 235 9.05 -15.10 16.97
C CYS A 235 9.40 -16.45 16.30
N PRO A 236 9.06 -16.66 15.01
CA PRO A 236 9.36 -17.91 14.32
C PRO A 236 10.85 -18.11 14.06
N GLY A 237 11.65 -17.03 14.03
CA GLY A 237 13.09 -17.10 13.79
C GLY A 237 13.91 -17.37 15.04
N CYS A 238 13.74 -16.56 16.09
CA CYS A 238 14.56 -16.67 17.31
C CYS A 238 13.84 -17.32 18.50
N GLY A 239 12.55 -17.66 18.39
CA GLY A 239 11.76 -18.24 19.48
C GLY A 239 11.45 -17.28 20.63
N GLU A 240 11.83 -16.00 20.53
CA GLU A 240 11.63 -15.01 21.59
C GLU A 240 10.14 -14.68 21.75
N LYS A 241 9.67 -14.63 23.00
CA LYS A 241 8.27 -14.32 23.32
C LYS A 241 7.90 -12.91 22.87
N ILE A 242 6.72 -12.77 22.27
CA ILE A 242 6.29 -11.49 21.69
C ILE A 242 6.07 -10.39 22.73
N GLU A 243 5.65 -10.75 23.93
CA GLU A 243 5.51 -9.82 25.06
C GLU A 243 6.86 -9.18 25.44
N VAL A 244 7.94 -9.97 25.45
CA VAL A 244 9.30 -9.50 25.78
C VAL A 244 9.84 -8.60 24.67
N LEU A 245 9.60 -8.94 23.40
CA LEU A 245 9.94 -8.10 22.26
C LEU A 245 9.22 -6.75 22.32
N LEU A 246 7.93 -6.74 22.65
CA LEU A 246 7.14 -5.52 22.79
C LEU A 246 7.61 -4.64 23.96
N GLU A 247 8.02 -5.23 25.09
CA GLU A 247 8.59 -4.47 26.21
C GLU A 247 9.94 -3.85 25.86
N LYS A 248 10.80 -4.56 25.12
CA LYS A 248 12.08 -4.02 24.64
C LYS A 248 11.87 -2.83 23.70
N ILE A 249 10.92 -2.97 22.75
CA ILE A 249 10.54 -1.88 21.83
C ILE A 249 9.98 -0.67 22.62
N LYS A 250 9.13 -0.90 23.62
CA LYS A 250 8.60 0.18 24.49
C LYS A 250 9.69 0.89 25.30
N ARG A 251 10.66 0.16 25.84
CA ARG A 251 11.79 0.72 26.61
C ARG A 251 12.76 1.50 25.73
N GLU A 252 13.00 1.04 24.50
CA GLU A 252 13.75 1.80 23.49
C GLU A 252 12.98 3.07 23.09
N PHE A 253 11.65 3.03 22.95
CA PHE A 253 10.80 4.19 22.68
C PHE A 253 10.76 5.23 23.82
N GLN A 254 10.72 4.80 25.08
CA GLN A 254 10.67 5.71 26.24
C GLN A 254 11.98 6.46 26.50
N ARG A 255 13.11 5.97 26.00
CA ARG A 255 14.41 6.65 26.12
C ARG A 255 14.59 7.79 25.13
N VAL A 256 13.79 7.87 24.07
CA VAL A 256 13.90 8.93 23.06
C VAL A 256 12.83 10.00 23.31
N ASN A 257 13.13 10.88 24.26
CA ASN A 257 12.29 12.02 24.64
C ASN A 257 12.27 13.04 23.48
N PHE A 258 11.27 12.99 22.60
CA PHE A 258 11.10 14.00 21.55
C PHE A 258 10.05 15.03 21.93
N GLY A 259 10.55 16.24 22.22
CA GLY A 259 9.80 17.46 22.46
C GLY A 259 8.84 17.83 21.32
N ARG A 260 7.82 18.58 21.72
CA ARG A 260 6.60 18.90 20.99
C ARG A 260 6.90 19.65 19.68
N CYS A 261 6.53 19.06 18.55
CA CYS A 261 6.20 19.82 17.34
C CYS A 261 4.68 20.05 17.31
N LEU A 262 4.22 21.03 18.09
CA LEU A 262 2.89 21.63 17.93
C LEU A 262 3.13 23.11 17.64
N PRO A 263 2.49 23.71 16.62
CA PRO A 263 2.43 25.17 16.53
C PRO A 263 1.62 25.70 17.73
N PRO A 264 1.94 26.91 18.26
CA PRO A 264 1.12 27.52 19.31
C PRO A 264 -0.31 27.74 18.78
N ALA A 265 -1.29 27.43 19.62
CA ALA A 265 -2.68 27.78 19.37
C ALA A 265 -2.76 29.30 19.18
N LYS A 266 -3.46 29.74 18.13
CA LYS A 266 -3.79 31.15 17.97
C LYS A 266 -4.95 31.45 18.91
N ASP A 267 -4.75 32.42 19.79
CA ASP A 267 -5.80 33.12 20.55
C ASP A 267 -6.75 33.88 19.62
#